data_AF-A0A1N7NXP6-F1
#
_entry.id   AF-A0A1N7NXP6-F1
#
_cell.length_a   1.000
_cell.length_b   1.000
_cell.length_c   1.000
_cell.angle_alpha   90.00
_cell.angle_beta   90.00
_cell.angle_gamma   90.00
#
_symmetry.space_group_name_H-M   'P 1'
#
loop_
_entity.id
_entity.type
_entity.pdbx_description
1 polymer ?
#
loop_
_entity_poly.entity_id
_entity_poly.type
_entity_poly.pdbx_seq_one_letter_code
_entity_poly.pdbx_strand_id
1 'polypeptide(L)'
;MKKFIIIMLLFFAFGNYSNAQCLCGTTASESRWDGIGFRINDDPINKYSCGYQLTVKTTAKITFVSGGYLCIDKAGCKAQISAKLMNGSTVVQNFTPFNFTEVLQFPSSGNYKLVLSAKCGKNTCKTCTYYFKVL
;
A
#
# COMPACT_ATOMS: atom_id res chain seq x y z
N MET A 1 -30.33 -26.09 -58.93
CA MET A 1 -30.55 -25.43 -57.62
C MET A 1 -30.13 -26.36 -56.49
N LYS A 2 -28.96 -26.14 -55.88
CA LYS A 2 -28.70 -26.32 -54.44
C LYS A 2 -27.24 -25.97 -54.17
N LYS A 3 -27.07 -24.81 -53.53
CA LYS A 3 -25.82 -24.28 -53.00
C LYS A 3 -25.50 -25.05 -51.71
N PHE A 4 -24.27 -25.53 -51.56
CA PHE A 4 -23.72 -25.88 -50.25
C PHE A 4 -22.32 -25.30 -50.14
N ILE A 5 -22.27 -24.04 -49.71
CA ILE A 5 -21.04 -23.38 -49.26
C ILE A 5 -20.87 -23.82 -47.81
N ILE A 6 -19.92 -24.72 -47.56
CA ILE A 6 -19.50 -25.07 -46.21
C ILE A 6 -18.48 -24.01 -45.78
N ILE A 7 -18.97 -23.01 -45.05
CA ILE A 7 -18.15 -22.01 -44.37
C ILE A 7 -17.54 -22.72 -43.17
N MET A 8 -16.30 -23.19 -43.32
CA MET A 8 -15.52 -23.73 -42.20
C MET A 8 -15.14 -22.55 -41.31
N LEU A 9 -15.99 -22.29 -40.31
CA LEU A 9 -15.76 -21.31 -39.26
C LEU A 9 -14.46 -21.67 -38.52
N LEU A 10 -13.44 -20.84 -38.73
CA LEU A 10 -12.29 -20.71 -37.85
C LEU A 10 -12.78 -20.34 -36.46
N PHE A 11 -13.00 -21.35 -35.62
CA PHE A 11 -13.04 -21.16 -34.18
C PHE A 11 -11.60 -20.83 -33.73
N PHE A 12 -11.24 -19.56 -33.79
CA PHE A 12 -10.22 -19.04 -32.88
C PHE A 12 -10.77 -19.18 -31.48
N ALA A 13 -10.45 -20.31 -30.84
CA ALA A 13 -10.50 -20.41 -29.41
C ALA A 13 -9.50 -19.38 -28.87
N PHE A 14 -9.96 -18.16 -28.64
CA PHE A 14 -9.36 -17.29 -27.63
C PHE A 14 -9.63 -17.99 -26.30
N GLY A 15 -8.83 -19.01 -26.01
CA GLY A 15 -8.66 -19.47 -24.65
C GLY A 15 -8.32 -18.22 -23.86
N ASN A 16 -9.21 -17.85 -22.94
CA ASN A 16 -8.92 -16.82 -21.96
C ASN A 16 -7.70 -17.33 -21.17
N TYR A 17 -6.51 -17.00 -21.65
CA TYR A 17 -5.30 -16.98 -20.84
C TYR A 17 -5.58 -15.93 -19.77
N SER A 18 -6.22 -16.38 -18.68
CA SER A 18 -6.19 -15.68 -17.41
C SER A 18 -4.73 -15.71 -16.96
N ASN A 19 -3.94 -14.78 -17.51
CA ASN A 19 -2.61 -14.50 -17.02
C ASN A 19 -2.79 -13.99 -15.60
N ALA A 20 -2.55 -14.85 -14.61
CA ALA A 20 -2.57 -14.44 -13.20
C ALA A 20 -1.53 -13.34 -13.00
N GLN A 21 -2.00 -12.09 -12.84
CA GLN A 21 -1.17 -10.90 -12.72
C GLN A 21 -1.03 -10.48 -11.25
N CYS A 22 0.17 -10.03 -10.85
CA CYS A 22 0.43 -9.41 -9.55
C CYS A 22 -0.07 -7.96 -9.60
N LEU A 23 -1.34 -7.75 -9.25
CA LEU A 23 -2.07 -6.50 -9.46
C LEU A 23 -2.39 -5.79 -8.15
N CYS A 24 -2.53 -4.47 -8.26
CA CYS A 24 -3.28 -3.71 -7.29
C CYS A 24 -4.77 -4.01 -7.51
N GLY A 25 -5.51 -4.27 -6.45
CA GLY A 25 -6.95 -4.40 -6.55
C GLY A 25 -7.63 -3.06 -6.78
N THR A 26 -8.82 -3.14 -7.36
CA THR A 26 -9.65 -1.97 -7.65
C THR A 26 -10.66 -1.72 -6.55
N THR A 27 -11.00 -2.77 -5.79
CA THR A 27 -11.86 -2.71 -4.61
C THR A 27 -11.08 -2.96 -3.33
N ALA A 28 -11.65 -2.50 -2.19
CA ALA A 28 -11.06 -2.72 -0.87
C ALA A 28 -11.01 -4.21 -0.46
N SER A 29 -11.85 -5.07 -1.06
CA SER A 29 -11.84 -6.52 -0.85
C SER A 29 -10.74 -7.23 -1.63
N GLU A 30 -10.33 -6.66 -2.78
CA GLU A 30 -9.31 -7.23 -3.66
C GLU A 30 -7.89 -6.84 -3.27
N SER A 31 -7.72 -5.63 -2.74
CA SER A 31 -6.45 -5.15 -2.20
C SER A 31 -6.70 -4.09 -1.16
N ARG A 32 -5.97 -4.16 -0.06
CA ARG A 32 -6.10 -3.20 1.01
C ARG A 32 -4.82 -3.07 1.79
N TRP A 33 -4.64 -1.88 2.32
CA TRP A 33 -3.84 -1.69 3.51
C TRP A 33 -4.58 -2.38 4.65
N ASP A 34 -4.01 -3.46 5.17
CA ASP A 34 -4.57 -4.16 6.31
C ASP A 34 -4.06 -3.51 7.60
N GLY A 35 -4.48 -2.26 7.86
CA GLY A 35 -4.18 -1.42 9.03
C GLY A 35 -2.74 -1.47 9.56
N ILE A 36 -2.03 -0.35 9.58
CA ILE A 36 -0.64 -0.38 10.05
C ILE A 36 -0.57 -0.39 11.57
N GLY A 37 0.13 -1.39 12.09
CA GLY A 37 0.44 -1.56 13.50
C GLY A 37 1.71 -0.82 13.87
N PHE A 38 1.59 0.18 14.74
CA PHE A 38 2.73 0.87 15.33
C PHE A 38 2.47 1.19 16.80
N ARG A 39 3.56 1.43 17.52
CA ARG A 39 3.54 1.93 18.90
C ARG A 39 4.17 3.31 18.98
N ILE A 40 3.79 4.05 20.01
CA ILE A 40 4.31 5.37 20.33
C ILE A 40 5.16 5.21 21.59
N ASN A 41 6.47 5.40 21.47
CA ASN A 41 7.43 5.08 22.52
C ASN A 41 7.26 3.62 23.00
N ASP A 42 7.03 3.44 24.30
CA ASP A 42 6.89 2.14 24.96
C ASP A 42 5.42 1.71 25.14
N ASP A 43 4.47 2.44 24.53
CA ASP A 43 3.06 2.06 24.57
C ASP A 43 2.81 0.72 23.87
N PRO A 44 1.71 0.01 24.21
CA PRO A 44 1.28 -1.16 23.46
C PRO A 44 1.09 -0.85 21.97
N ILE A 45 1.30 -1.87 21.13
CA ILE A 45 1.08 -1.76 19.68
C ILE A 45 -0.41 -1.58 19.42
N ASN A 46 -0.74 -0.56 18.63
CA ASN A 46 -2.09 -0.30 18.16
C ASN A 46 -2.14 -0.38 16.64
N LYS A 47 -3.26 -0.88 16.09
CA LYS A 47 -3.52 -0.95 14.66
C LYS A 47 -4.36 0.24 14.24
N TYR A 48 -3.83 1.08 13.35
CA TYR A 48 -4.50 2.29 12.91
C TYR A 48 -4.93 2.19 11.44
N SER A 49 -6.15 2.61 11.15
CA SER A 49 -6.67 2.70 9.77
C SER A 49 -6.01 3.83 8.99
N CYS A 50 -5.90 3.67 7.67
CA CYS A 50 -5.45 4.77 6.80
C CYS A 50 -6.36 6.00 6.97
N GLY A 51 -5.76 7.17 7.03
CA GLY A 51 -6.43 8.44 7.28
C GLY A 51 -6.49 8.83 8.75
N TYR A 52 -6.07 7.96 9.68
CA TYR A 52 -6.10 8.28 11.11
C TYR A 52 -5.17 9.46 11.45
N GLN A 53 -5.60 10.25 12.45
CA GLN A 53 -4.86 11.41 12.94
C GLN A 53 -4.46 11.19 14.40
N LEU A 54 -3.17 11.38 14.69
CA LEU A 54 -2.60 11.27 16.03
C LEU A 54 -2.11 12.63 16.51
N THR A 55 -2.16 12.85 17.83
CA THR A 55 -1.46 13.96 18.48
C THR A 55 -0.33 13.39 19.32
N VAL A 56 0.89 13.84 19.08
CA VAL A 56 2.10 13.32 19.73
C VAL A 56 3.04 14.45 20.14
N LYS A 57 3.96 14.19 21.05
CA LYS A 57 5.03 15.13 21.39
C LYS A 57 6.15 15.05 20.35
N THR A 58 6.91 16.11 20.19
CA THR A 58 8.15 16.12 19.37
C THR A 58 9.15 15.01 19.74
N THR A 59 9.19 14.60 21.01
CA THR A 59 10.06 13.52 21.49
C THR A 59 9.53 12.11 21.20
N ALA A 60 8.31 11.98 20.64
CA ALA A 60 7.72 10.68 20.36
C ALA A 60 8.50 9.91 19.30
N LYS A 61 8.74 8.62 19.57
CA LYS A 61 9.27 7.64 18.62
C LYS A 61 8.11 6.76 18.14
N ILE A 62 7.83 6.79 16.85
CA ILE A 62 6.81 5.92 16.25
C ILE A 62 7.51 4.69 15.68
N THR A 63 7.30 3.54 16.29
CA THR A 63 7.94 2.28 15.87
C THR A 63 6.92 1.41 15.17
N PHE A 64 7.16 1.13 13.89
CA PHE A 64 6.33 0.24 13.08
C PHE A 64 6.63 -1.21 13.41
N VAL A 65 5.59 -2.05 13.50
CA VAL A 65 5.74 -3.46 13.92
C VAL A 65 4.98 -4.42 13.01
N SER A 66 3.85 -4.01 12.44
CA SER A 66 3.03 -4.90 11.62
C SER A 66 2.19 -4.15 10.60
N GLY A 67 1.66 -4.91 9.64
CA GLY A 67 0.80 -4.43 8.58
C GLY A 67 1.37 -4.78 7.20
N GLY A 68 0.82 -4.14 6.18
CA GLY A 68 1.23 -4.36 4.81
C GLY A 68 0.15 -3.97 3.83
N TYR A 69 0.44 -4.24 2.56
CA TYR A 69 -0.51 -4.11 1.47
C TYR A 69 -0.71 -5.47 0.82
N LEU A 70 -1.97 -5.89 0.70
CA LEU A 70 -2.33 -7.13 0.02
C LEU A 70 -2.48 -6.88 -1.48
N CYS A 71 -1.74 -7.63 -2.30
CA CYS A 71 -1.89 -7.64 -3.76
C CYS A 71 -2.92 -8.70 -4.19
N ILE A 72 -3.59 -8.51 -5.34
CA ILE A 72 -4.35 -9.60 -5.98
C ILE A 72 -3.36 -10.63 -6.49
N ASP A 73 -3.63 -11.91 -6.20
CA ASP A 73 -2.59 -12.92 -6.16
C ASP A 73 -2.41 -13.73 -7.46
N LYS A 74 -1.12 -13.95 -7.77
CA LYS A 74 -0.56 -15.27 -8.06
C LYS A 74 0.38 -15.59 -6.89
N ALA A 75 0.22 -16.77 -6.28
CA ALA A 75 0.98 -17.27 -5.13
C ALA A 75 2.40 -16.66 -5.02
N GLY A 76 2.59 -15.80 -4.01
CA GLY A 76 3.88 -15.18 -3.70
C GLY A 76 4.04 -13.72 -4.15
N CYS A 77 3.00 -13.08 -4.68
CA CYS A 77 3.00 -11.65 -4.99
C CYS A 77 3.03 -10.81 -3.70
N LYS A 78 4.23 -10.45 -3.24
CA LYS A 78 4.44 -9.55 -2.08
C LYS A 78 4.47 -8.09 -2.54
N ALA A 79 3.77 -7.22 -1.81
CA ALA A 79 3.85 -5.79 -2.04
C ALA A 79 5.23 -5.23 -1.65
N GLN A 80 5.77 -4.36 -2.50
CA GLN A 80 6.91 -3.51 -2.16
C GLN A 80 6.37 -2.21 -1.57
N ILE A 81 6.86 -1.81 -0.39
CA ILE A 81 6.38 -0.63 0.32
C ILE A 81 7.49 0.41 0.42
N SER A 82 7.10 1.68 0.28
CA SER A 82 7.92 2.84 0.57
C SER A 82 7.12 3.82 1.41
N ALA A 83 7.80 4.66 2.18
CA ALA A 83 7.14 5.67 3.00
C ALA A 83 7.87 7.02 2.94
N LYS A 84 7.11 8.10 3.03
CA LYS A 84 7.63 9.47 3.14
C LYS A 84 6.95 10.21 4.28
N LEU A 85 7.75 10.77 5.17
CA LEU A 85 7.29 11.69 6.20
C LEU A 85 7.42 13.11 5.64
N MET A 86 6.31 13.84 5.57
CA MET A 86 6.25 15.17 4.98
C MET A 86 5.78 16.20 6.00
N ASN A 87 6.36 17.40 5.97
CA ASN A 87 5.85 18.60 6.63
C ASN A 87 5.52 19.63 5.54
N GLY A 88 4.23 19.87 5.30
CA GLY A 88 3.78 20.57 4.10
C GLY A 88 4.20 19.83 2.82
N SER A 89 4.95 20.48 1.94
CA SER A 89 5.49 19.90 0.71
C SER A 89 6.90 19.32 0.86
N THR A 90 7.54 19.51 2.02
CA THR A 90 8.91 19.07 2.26
C THR A 90 8.93 17.64 2.78
N VAL A 91 9.72 16.77 2.13
CA VAL A 91 10.00 15.43 2.63
C VAL A 91 11.09 15.54 3.70
N VAL A 92 10.76 15.20 4.95
CA VAL A 92 11.71 15.25 6.06
C VAL A 92 12.35 13.90 6.35
N GLN A 93 11.67 12.80 6.02
CA GLN A 93 12.23 11.43 6.04
C GLN A 93 11.68 10.63 4.86
N ASN A 94 12.52 9.75 4.31
CA ASN A 94 12.18 8.91 3.15
C ASN A 94 12.71 7.49 3.36
N PHE A 95 11.84 6.51 3.16
CA PHE A 95 12.11 5.08 3.37
C PHE A 95 11.80 4.33 2.07
N THR A 96 12.85 3.81 1.43
CA THR A 96 12.78 3.07 0.16
C THR A 96 13.87 1.99 0.14
N PRO A 97 13.57 0.72 0.49
CA PRO A 97 12.26 0.19 0.92
C PRO A 97 11.88 0.60 2.34
N PHE A 98 10.59 0.47 2.68
CA PHE A 98 10.07 0.61 4.03
C PHE A 98 9.78 -0.77 4.64
N ASN A 99 10.31 -1.02 5.83
CA ASN A 99 10.07 -2.25 6.58
C ASN A 99 9.24 -1.98 7.84
N PHE A 100 8.50 -2.97 8.33
CA PHE A 100 7.76 -2.86 9.60
C PHE A 100 8.67 -3.02 10.83
N THR A 101 9.79 -2.32 10.78
CA THR A 101 10.80 -2.14 11.82
C THR A 101 11.33 -0.71 11.82
N GLU A 102 10.92 0.14 10.87
CA GLU A 102 11.34 1.53 10.81
C GLU A 102 10.88 2.30 12.06
N VAL A 103 11.69 3.29 12.43
CA VAL A 103 11.37 4.25 13.49
C VAL A 103 11.24 5.64 12.87
N LEU A 104 10.12 6.28 13.15
CA LEU A 104 9.85 7.64 12.72
C LEU A 104 9.97 8.60 13.91
N GLN A 105 10.70 9.68 13.69
CA GLN A 105 10.90 10.76 14.65
C GLN A 105 10.48 12.10 14.03
N PHE A 106 10.18 13.10 14.84
CA PHE A 106 9.76 14.41 14.33
C PHE A 106 10.85 15.45 14.60
N PRO A 107 11.32 16.19 13.58
CA PRO A 107 12.40 17.18 13.77
C PRO A 107 11.95 18.42 14.55
N SER A 108 10.67 18.77 14.48
CA SER A 108 10.09 19.92 15.18
C SER A 108 8.59 19.72 15.40
N SER A 109 7.97 20.58 16.21
CA SER A 109 6.51 20.67 16.27
C SER A 109 5.93 21.08 14.92
N GLY A 110 4.68 20.70 14.65
CA GLY A 110 4.02 20.96 13.37
C GLY A 110 3.08 19.83 12.93
N ASN A 111 2.54 19.98 11.72
CA ASN A 111 1.63 19.00 11.14
C ASN A 111 2.37 18.18 10.09
N TYR A 112 2.38 16.86 10.28
CA TYR A 112 3.07 15.93 9.41
C TYR A 112 2.11 14.96 8.74
N LYS A 113 2.49 14.51 7.54
CA LYS A 113 1.83 13.44 6.80
C LYS A 113 2.82 12.32 6.53
N LEU A 114 2.52 11.12 7.01
CA LEU A 114 3.23 9.92 6.59
C LEU A 114 2.47 9.28 5.44
N VAL A 115 3.09 9.22 4.26
CA VAL A 115 2.49 8.61 3.06
C VAL A 115 3.20 7.30 2.78
N LEU A 116 2.48 6.19 2.96
CA LEU A 116 2.92 4.87 2.52
C LEU A 116 2.40 4.61 1.11
N SER A 117 3.31 4.17 0.25
CA SER A 117 3.01 3.77 -1.13
C SER A 117 3.37 2.31 -1.31
N ALA A 118 2.48 1.55 -1.95
CA ALA A 118 2.69 0.14 -2.26
C ALA A 118 2.81 -0.08 -3.77
N LYS A 119 3.59 -1.09 -4.15
CA LYS A 119 3.65 -1.61 -5.51
C LYS A 119 3.43 -3.12 -5.51
N CYS A 120 2.59 -3.58 -6.42
CA CYS A 120 2.37 -5.00 -6.72
C CYS A 120 2.95 -5.27 -8.12
N GLY A 121 4.06 -6.00 -8.18
CA GLY A 121 4.82 -6.15 -9.42
C GLY A 121 5.26 -4.78 -9.96
N LYS A 122 4.78 -4.40 -11.15
CA LYS A 122 5.06 -3.10 -11.77
C LYS A 122 3.99 -2.04 -11.50
N ASN A 123 2.89 -2.41 -10.84
CA ASN A 123 1.74 -1.54 -10.65
C ASN A 123 1.89 -0.72 -9.37
N THR A 124 1.63 0.59 -9.46
CA THR A 124 1.56 1.46 -8.27
C THR A 124 0.15 1.40 -7.70
N CYS A 125 0.06 1.10 -6.41
CA CYS A 125 -1.21 0.87 -5.74
C CYS A 125 -1.65 2.08 -4.92
N LYS A 126 -2.89 2.03 -4.42
CA LYS A 126 -3.46 3.08 -3.57
C LYS A 126 -2.56 3.36 -2.37
N THR A 127 -2.30 4.63 -2.07
CA THR A 127 -1.50 5.04 -0.92
C THR A 127 -2.29 5.00 0.39
N CYS A 128 -1.58 4.87 1.51
CA CYS A 128 -2.12 5.03 2.86
C CYS A 128 -1.46 6.24 3.52
N THR A 129 -2.25 7.15 4.07
CA THR A 129 -1.72 8.36 4.71
C THR A 129 -2.11 8.39 6.18
N TYR A 130 -1.16 8.67 7.06
CA TYR A 130 -1.39 8.99 8.47
C TYR A 130 -1.04 10.44 8.74
N TYR A 131 -1.79 11.07 9.65
CA TYR A 131 -1.60 12.46 10.03
C TYR A 131 -1.10 12.56 11.46
N PHE A 132 -0.10 13.41 11.69
CA PHE A 132 0.45 13.65 13.02
C PHE A 132 0.43 15.15 13.31
N LYS A 133 -0.26 15.52 14.40
CA LYS A 133 -0.13 16.82 15.03
C LYS A 133 0.93 16.70 16.12
N VAL A 134 2.10 17.29 15.88
CA VAL A 134 3.25 17.20 16.78
C VAL A 134 3.33 18.48 17.62
N LEU A 135 3.26 18.31 18.94
CA LEU A 135 3.32 19.36 19.95
C LEU A 135 4.74 19.53 20.52
#